data_AF-I3MVT6-F1
#
_entry.id   AF-I3MVT6-F1
#
_cell.length_a   1.000
_cell.length_b   1.000
_cell.length_c   1.000
_cell.angle_alpha   90.00
_cell.angle_beta   90.00
_cell.angle_gamma   90.00
#
_symmetry.space_group_name_H-M   'P 1'
#
loop_
_entity.id
_entity.type
_entity.pdbx_description
1 polymer ?
#
loop_
_entity_poly.entity_id
_entity_poly.type
_entity_poly.pdbx_seq_one_letter_code
_entity_poly.pdbx_strand_id
1 'polypeptide(L)'
;ISPTTPAEGTEFTMIIRSIWNYLQPVNFWTSIEGLPTLITAQIGLVGNAVVLWLLGFRMHKNALSVYILNLAGADFLFLCFHVIVSLNKLNLTFLFFLDFILKYLPIVMICSYLTGLSMLSAISAERCLSILCPIWYSCHRLIHTSAVICAILWALSLLLSILDLYYCFFLSMNFNYWCQTFSFIIAAWLIILFMVLSISSLTLLVRILCGSRRVPLTRLYVTIGLIVLVFLICGLPISILSFLSLWIHNNDVILHFSERTALFLSCINSSAKPIIYIFVGSCRRGQNLWRQQPSLKLVLEKAFQDIPEVKKSGESLPQETTESPVVP
;
A
#
# COMPACT_ATOMS: atom_id res chain seq x y z
N ILE A 1 -42.61 41.32 36.29
CA ILE A 1 -41.58 40.41 36.83
C ILE A 1 -42.15 39.00 36.68
N SER A 2 -41.79 38.12 35.74
CA SER A 2 -40.96 38.09 34.54
C SER A 2 -41.55 36.94 33.69
N PRO A 3 -41.64 37.04 32.35
CA PRO A 3 -42.08 35.89 31.54
C PRO A 3 -40.91 34.93 31.34
N THR A 4 -41.21 33.65 31.51
CA THR A 4 -40.36 32.49 31.33
C THR A 4 -39.76 32.41 29.91
N THR A 5 -38.45 32.20 29.90
CA THR A 5 -37.53 31.76 28.83
C THR A 5 -38.12 31.06 27.59
N PRO A 6 -37.85 31.56 26.36
CA PRO A 6 -38.06 30.83 25.11
C PRO A 6 -36.79 30.12 24.58
N ALA A 7 -35.75 29.95 25.40
CA ALA A 7 -34.44 29.48 24.93
C ALA A 7 -34.42 27.99 24.50
N GLU A 8 -35.13 27.10 25.22
CA GLU A 8 -35.12 25.65 24.96
C GLU A 8 -35.73 25.26 23.61
N GLY A 9 -36.76 25.99 23.15
CA GLY A 9 -37.41 25.71 21.87
C GLY A 9 -36.49 25.94 20.66
N THR A 10 -35.56 26.89 20.77
CA THR A 10 -34.60 27.25 19.72
C THR A 10 -33.46 26.23 19.58
N GLU A 11 -32.97 25.71 20.70
CA GLU A 11 -31.90 24.71 20.72
C GLU A 11 -32.41 23.35 20.21
N PHE A 12 -33.61 22.95 20.63
CA PHE A 12 -34.26 21.73 20.16
C PHE A 12 -34.60 21.79 18.66
N THR A 13 -35.03 22.95 18.14
CA THR A 13 -35.26 23.14 16.70
C THR A 13 -33.97 23.21 15.88
N MET A 14 -32.86 23.71 16.42
CA MET A 14 -31.55 23.59 15.77
C MET A 14 -31.07 22.15 15.71
N ILE A 15 -31.25 21.37 16.79
CA ILE A 15 -30.90 19.95 16.83
C ILE A 15 -31.76 19.16 15.82
N ILE A 16 -33.08 19.38 15.80
CA ILE A 16 -33.96 18.72 14.82
C ILE A 16 -33.63 19.14 13.38
N ARG A 17 -33.30 20.42 13.13
CA ARG A 17 -32.88 20.88 11.81
C ARG A 17 -31.55 20.27 11.39
N SER A 18 -30.61 20.09 12.33
CA SER A 18 -29.35 19.38 12.10
C SER A 18 -29.58 17.90 11.76
N ILE A 19 -30.45 17.22 12.52
CA ILE A 19 -30.85 15.83 12.27
C ILE A 19 -31.56 15.70 10.91
N TRP A 20 -32.46 16.62 10.56
CA TRP A 20 -33.20 16.60 9.30
C TRP A 20 -32.32 16.87 8.07
N ASN A 21 -31.34 17.76 8.19
CA ASN A 21 -30.33 17.97 7.14
C ASN A 21 -29.42 16.74 6.97
N TYR A 22 -29.24 15.92 8.02
CA TYR A 22 -28.47 14.67 7.98
C TYR A 22 -29.26 13.47 7.44
N LEU A 23 -30.57 13.43 7.70
CA LEU A 23 -31.52 12.44 7.20
C LEU A 23 -31.92 12.66 5.73
N GLN A 24 -31.28 13.58 5.02
CA GLN A 24 -31.43 13.63 3.57
C GLN A 24 -31.01 12.28 2.97
N PRO A 25 -31.80 11.71 2.05
CA PRO A 25 -31.46 10.46 1.42
C PRO A 25 -30.11 10.60 0.72
N VAL A 26 -29.18 9.69 1.04
CA VAL A 26 -27.90 9.56 0.33
C VAL A 26 -28.21 9.45 -1.16
N ASN A 27 -27.57 10.28 -1.99
CA ASN A 27 -27.79 10.26 -3.43
C ASN A 27 -27.62 8.83 -3.96
N PHE A 28 -28.54 8.37 -4.80
CA PHE A 28 -28.53 7.01 -5.37
C PHE A 28 -27.16 6.62 -5.95
N TRP A 29 -26.52 7.56 -6.67
CA TRP A 29 -25.18 7.41 -7.24
C TRP A 29 -24.09 7.22 -6.18
N THR A 30 -24.15 7.94 -5.06
CA THR A 30 -23.16 7.79 -3.98
C THR A 30 -23.32 6.46 -3.24
N SER A 31 -24.52 5.91 -3.17
CA SER A 31 -24.77 4.57 -2.59
C SER A 31 -24.27 3.45 -3.51
N ILE A 32 -24.49 3.56 -4.82
CA ILE A 32 -24.02 2.57 -5.81
C ILE A 32 -22.50 2.41 -5.77
N GLU A 33 -21.75 3.49 -5.61
CA GLU A 33 -20.28 3.44 -5.61
C GLU A 33 -19.68 3.27 -4.21
N GLY A 34 -20.32 3.86 -3.19
CA GLY A 34 -19.83 3.84 -1.82
C GLY A 34 -19.89 2.45 -1.16
N LEU A 35 -20.95 1.67 -1.42
CA LEU A 35 -21.10 0.34 -0.83
C LEU A 35 -20.06 -0.68 -1.33
N PRO A 36 -19.83 -0.85 -2.66
CA PRO A 36 -18.77 -1.72 -3.15
C PRO A 36 -17.38 -1.32 -2.65
N THR A 37 -17.13 0.00 -2.57
CA THR A 37 -15.87 0.53 -2.05
C THR A 37 -15.68 0.15 -0.58
N LEU A 38 -16.71 0.30 0.25
CA LEU A 38 -16.67 -0.08 1.66
C LEU A 38 -16.41 -1.58 1.84
N ILE A 39 -17.12 -2.43 1.08
CA ILE A 39 -16.94 -3.88 1.13
C ILE A 39 -15.51 -4.26 0.72
N THR A 40 -15.02 -3.70 -0.39
CA THR A 40 -13.66 -3.96 -0.89
C THR A 40 -12.62 -3.54 0.13
N ALA A 41 -12.79 -2.38 0.77
CA ALA A 41 -11.87 -1.89 1.77
C ALA A 41 -11.81 -2.79 3.01
N GLN A 42 -12.94 -3.32 3.47
CA GLN A 42 -12.98 -4.26 4.60
C GLN A 42 -12.26 -5.57 4.28
N ILE A 43 -12.47 -6.11 3.07
CA ILE A 43 -11.74 -7.30 2.60
C ILE A 43 -10.23 -7.02 2.59
N GLY A 44 -9.82 -5.86 2.06
CA GLY A 44 -8.44 -5.42 2.05
C GLY A 44 -7.85 -5.22 3.45
N LEU A 45 -8.61 -4.68 4.41
CA LEU A 45 -8.19 -4.50 5.79
C LEU A 45 -7.90 -5.83 6.47
N VAL A 46 -8.83 -6.78 6.36
CA VAL A 46 -8.65 -8.13 6.91
C VAL A 46 -7.43 -8.80 6.27
N GLY A 47 -7.31 -8.72 4.93
CA GLY A 47 -6.18 -9.29 4.21
C GLY A 47 -4.83 -8.71 4.65
N ASN A 48 -4.71 -7.38 4.68
CA ASN A 48 -3.47 -6.70 5.06
C ASN A 48 -3.14 -6.89 6.55
N ALA A 49 -4.14 -6.90 7.45
CA ALA A 49 -3.94 -7.20 8.87
C ALA A 49 -3.39 -8.62 9.08
N VAL A 50 -3.88 -9.59 8.31
CA VAL A 50 -3.38 -10.96 8.36
C VAL A 50 -1.94 -11.06 7.84
N VAL A 51 -1.59 -10.33 6.77
CA VAL A 51 -0.20 -10.23 6.29
C VAL A 51 0.70 -9.60 7.36
N LEU A 52 0.28 -8.50 7.98
CA LEU A 52 0.99 -7.85 9.08
C LEU A 52 1.21 -8.81 10.26
N TRP A 53 0.18 -9.53 10.67
CA TRP A 53 0.26 -10.52 11.75
C TRP A 53 1.25 -11.64 11.43
N LEU A 54 1.15 -12.22 10.24
CA LEU A 54 1.99 -13.35 9.83
C LEU A 54 3.46 -12.96 9.67
N LEU A 55 3.76 -11.85 8.97
CA LEU A 55 5.13 -11.41 8.76
C LEU A 55 5.74 -10.76 10.01
N GLY A 56 4.92 -10.12 10.85
CA GLY A 56 5.37 -9.46 12.07
C GLY A 56 5.74 -10.43 13.18
N PHE A 57 4.93 -11.47 13.39
CA PHE A 57 5.05 -12.34 14.56
C PHE A 57 5.35 -13.81 14.26
N ARG A 58 5.04 -14.31 13.05
CA ARG A 58 5.03 -15.76 12.77
C ARG A 58 6.10 -16.22 11.79
N MET A 59 6.80 -15.31 11.09
CA MET A 59 7.82 -15.62 10.09
C MET A 59 9.18 -15.01 10.43
N HIS A 60 10.25 -15.63 9.93
CA HIS A 60 11.60 -15.07 10.02
C HIS A 60 11.72 -13.81 9.15
N LYS A 61 12.42 -12.79 9.67
CA LYS A 61 12.59 -11.51 8.97
C LYS A 61 13.66 -11.64 7.88
N ASN A 62 13.22 -11.53 6.63
CA ASN A 62 14.06 -11.46 5.44
C ASN A 62 13.90 -10.07 4.79
N ALA A 63 14.87 -9.62 3.99
CA ALA A 63 14.83 -8.28 3.38
C ALA A 63 13.50 -7.99 2.64
N LEU A 64 12.99 -8.95 1.85
CA LEU A 64 11.70 -8.82 1.19
C LEU A 64 10.50 -8.88 2.16
N SER A 65 10.59 -9.64 3.25
CA SER A 65 9.51 -9.66 4.23
C SER A 65 9.37 -8.30 4.93
N VAL A 66 10.47 -7.57 5.12
CA VAL A 66 10.44 -6.20 5.65
C VAL A 66 9.71 -5.23 4.69
N TYR A 67 10.00 -5.29 3.39
CA TYR A 67 9.26 -4.46 2.42
C TYR A 67 7.78 -4.82 2.36
N ILE A 68 7.44 -6.10 2.36
CA ILE A 68 6.03 -6.54 2.28
C ILE A 68 5.29 -6.20 3.57
N LEU A 69 5.95 -6.27 4.73
CA LEU A 69 5.37 -5.83 6.00
C LEU A 69 5.06 -4.32 5.96
N ASN A 70 6.01 -3.49 5.50
CA ASN A 70 5.79 -2.05 5.37
C ASN A 70 4.74 -1.71 4.31
N LEU A 71 4.71 -2.44 3.20
CA LEU A 71 3.69 -2.32 2.16
C LEU A 71 2.29 -2.63 2.71
N ALA A 72 2.14 -3.75 3.44
CA ALA A 72 0.89 -4.12 4.09
C ALA A 72 0.46 -3.09 5.15
N GLY A 73 1.42 -2.48 5.86
CA GLY A 73 1.16 -1.38 6.79
C GLY A 73 0.64 -0.13 6.09
N ALA A 74 1.25 0.26 4.96
CA ALA A 74 0.80 1.38 4.15
C ALA A 74 -0.59 1.12 3.56
N ASP A 75 -0.84 -0.06 2.99
CA ASP A 75 -2.15 -0.45 2.45
C ASP A 75 -3.22 -0.50 3.55
N PHE A 76 -2.89 -1.02 4.74
CA PHE A 76 -3.80 -1.05 5.89
C PHE A 76 -4.18 0.37 6.35
N LEU A 77 -3.20 1.26 6.51
CA LEU A 77 -3.45 2.66 6.87
C LEU A 77 -4.31 3.34 5.80
N PHE A 78 -3.94 3.22 4.53
CA PHE A 78 -4.71 3.77 3.42
C PHE A 78 -6.18 3.33 3.47
N LEU A 79 -6.44 2.02 3.59
CA LEU A 79 -7.79 1.47 3.63
C LEU A 79 -8.58 1.90 4.89
N CYS A 80 -7.94 2.00 6.06
CA CYS A 80 -8.58 2.49 7.28
C CYS A 80 -9.15 3.90 7.09
N PHE A 81 -8.32 4.82 6.56
CA PHE A 81 -8.75 6.19 6.31
C PHE A 81 -9.76 6.27 5.15
N HIS A 82 -9.62 5.42 4.14
CA HIS A 82 -10.59 5.31 3.07
C HIS A 82 -11.98 4.88 3.57
N VAL A 83 -12.05 3.96 4.54
CA VAL A 83 -13.31 3.55 5.20
C VAL A 83 -13.93 4.74 5.94
N ILE A 84 -13.16 5.49 6.71
CA ILE A 84 -13.65 6.67 7.44
C ILE A 84 -14.26 7.69 6.47
N VAL A 85 -13.55 8.00 5.38
CA VAL A 85 -14.04 8.92 4.34
C VAL A 85 -15.30 8.39 3.66
N SER A 86 -15.37 7.08 3.41
CA SER A 86 -16.53 6.45 2.76
C SER A 86 -17.76 6.44 3.65
N LEU A 87 -17.61 6.15 4.95
CA LEU A 87 -18.69 6.20 5.93
C LEU A 87 -19.24 7.62 6.10
N ASN A 88 -18.35 8.62 6.14
CA ASN A 88 -18.74 10.04 6.17
C ASN A 88 -19.54 10.43 4.91
N LYS A 89 -19.09 10.02 3.72
CA LYS A 89 -19.78 10.29 2.45
C LYS A 89 -21.16 9.63 2.34
N LEU A 90 -21.40 8.54 3.08
CA LEU A 90 -22.68 7.83 3.11
C LEU A 90 -23.60 8.33 4.25
N ASN A 91 -23.23 9.38 4.98
CA ASN A 91 -23.94 9.85 6.18
C ASN A 91 -24.21 8.73 7.22
N LEU A 92 -23.42 7.64 7.22
CA LEU A 92 -23.62 6.49 8.10
C LEU A 92 -23.05 6.71 9.51
N THR A 93 -22.46 7.89 9.75
CA THR A 93 -21.69 8.19 10.96
C THR A 93 -21.96 9.62 11.42
N PHE A 94 -22.30 9.79 12.70
CA PHE A 94 -22.59 11.08 13.34
C PHE A 94 -21.30 11.78 13.81
N LEU A 95 -20.37 12.03 12.88
CA LEU A 95 -19.00 12.46 13.21
C LEU A 95 -18.81 13.99 13.08
N PHE A 96 -19.79 14.77 13.54
CA PHE A 96 -19.70 16.24 13.59
C PHE A 96 -18.47 16.73 14.39
N PHE A 97 -18.01 15.94 15.38
CA PHE A 97 -16.85 16.26 16.21
C PHE A 97 -15.48 15.99 15.55
N LEU A 98 -15.46 15.33 14.39
CA LEU A 98 -14.24 14.90 13.70
C LEU A 98 -13.87 15.75 12.50
N ASP A 99 -14.53 16.89 12.30
CA ASP A 99 -14.23 17.81 11.19
C ASP A 99 -12.75 18.23 11.18
N PHE A 100 -12.17 18.38 12.38
CA PHE A 100 -10.73 18.58 12.55
C PHE A 100 -9.90 17.39 12.05
N ILE A 101 -10.29 16.15 12.34
CA ILE A 101 -9.57 14.94 11.90
C ILE A 101 -9.73 14.74 10.39
N LEU A 102 -10.93 14.95 9.84
CA LEU A 102 -11.24 14.89 8.40
C LEU A 102 -10.32 15.77 7.57
N LYS A 103 -9.91 16.92 8.10
CA LYS A 103 -8.96 17.84 7.46
C LYS A 103 -7.54 17.28 7.32
N TYR A 104 -7.09 16.41 8.22
CA TYR A 104 -5.75 15.80 8.16
C TYR A 104 -5.72 14.41 7.51
N LEU A 105 -6.89 13.78 7.28
CA LEU A 105 -6.95 12.48 6.62
C LEU A 105 -6.29 12.43 5.24
N PRO A 106 -6.37 13.48 4.38
CA PRO A 106 -5.67 13.49 3.10
C PRO A 106 -4.17 13.28 3.23
N ILE A 107 -3.51 13.83 4.27
CA ILE A 107 -2.06 13.61 4.50
C ILE A 107 -1.78 12.13 4.64
N VAL A 108 -2.54 11.44 5.50
CA VAL A 108 -2.24 10.04 5.80
C VAL A 108 -2.56 9.16 4.60
N MET A 109 -3.61 9.47 3.83
CA MET A 109 -3.91 8.75 2.60
C MET A 109 -2.83 8.94 1.53
N ILE A 110 -2.41 10.18 1.24
CA ILE A 110 -1.35 10.49 0.27
C ILE A 110 -0.02 9.86 0.72
N CYS A 111 0.34 10.01 1.99
CA CYS A 111 1.57 9.43 2.55
C CYS A 111 1.58 7.91 2.43
N SER A 112 0.47 7.26 2.77
CA SER A 112 0.34 5.80 2.69
C SER A 112 0.39 5.32 1.24
N TYR A 113 -0.28 6.02 0.32
CA TYR A 113 -0.25 5.70 -1.11
C TYR A 113 1.16 5.85 -1.70
N LEU A 114 1.82 6.97 -1.42
CA LEU A 114 3.16 7.28 -1.89
C LEU A 114 4.19 6.30 -1.34
N THR A 115 4.06 5.93 -0.07
CA THR A 115 4.90 4.91 0.55
C THR A 115 4.65 3.56 -0.11
N GLY A 116 3.39 3.15 -0.28
CA GLY A 116 3.04 1.87 -0.90
C GLY A 116 3.61 1.71 -2.31
N LEU A 117 3.51 2.77 -3.13
CA LEU A 117 4.12 2.78 -4.47
C LEU A 117 5.65 2.77 -4.42
N SER A 118 6.24 3.55 -3.51
CA SER A 118 7.70 3.60 -3.33
C SER A 118 8.26 2.23 -2.94
N MET A 119 7.60 1.53 -2.01
CA MET A 119 7.97 0.18 -1.59
C MET A 119 7.84 -0.82 -2.75
N LEU A 120 6.75 -0.74 -3.53
CA LEU A 120 6.56 -1.62 -4.68
C LEU A 120 7.64 -1.42 -5.74
N SER A 121 7.98 -0.15 -6.03
CA SER A 121 9.07 0.21 -6.94
C SER A 121 10.43 -0.28 -6.42
N ALA A 122 10.71 -0.11 -5.13
CA ALA A 122 11.93 -0.61 -4.49
C ALA A 122 12.04 -2.14 -4.57
N ILE A 123 10.94 -2.88 -4.32
CA ILE A 123 10.91 -4.35 -4.45
C ILE A 123 11.25 -4.74 -5.89
N SER A 124 10.62 -4.14 -6.90
CA SER A 124 10.87 -4.50 -8.30
C SER A 124 12.28 -4.12 -8.76
N ALA A 125 12.78 -2.95 -8.35
CA ALA A 125 14.15 -2.51 -8.64
C ALA A 125 15.19 -3.44 -8.01
N GLU A 126 15.03 -3.80 -6.73
CA GLU A 126 15.96 -4.68 -6.02
C GLU A 126 15.98 -6.08 -6.67
N ARG A 127 14.83 -6.58 -7.11
CA ARG A 127 14.73 -7.88 -7.80
C ARG A 127 15.34 -7.85 -9.19
N CYS A 128 15.17 -6.76 -9.93
CA CYS A 128 15.82 -6.57 -11.21
C CYS A 128 17.35 -6.50 -11.06
N LEU A 129 17.85 -5.73 -10.08
CA LEU A 129 19.27 -5.62 -9.77
C LEU A 129 19.89 -6.96 -9.33
N SER A 130 19.19 -7.74 -8.53
CA SER A 130 19.62 -9.09 -8.12
C SER A 130 19.88 -10.02 -9.31
N ILE A 131 19.15 -9.84 -10.42
CA ILE A 131 19.29 -10.66 -11.62
C ILE A 131 20.35 -10.07 -12.55
N LEU A 132 20.36 -8.74 -12.75
CA LEU A 132 21.32 -8.01 -13.61
C LEU A 132 22.75 -8.08 -13.08
N CYS A 133 22.94 -7.83 -11.79
CA CYS A 133 24.26 -7.72 -11.17
C CYS A 133 24.34 -8.59 -9.89
N PRO A 134 24.37 -9.93 -10.01
CA PRO A 134 24.31 -10.84 -8.87
C PRO A 134 25.52 -10.71 -7.92
N ILE A 135 26.71 -10.43 -8.47
CA ILE A 135 27.96 -10.27 -7.70
C ILE A 135 27.90 -8.99 -6.86
N TRP A 136 27.53 -7.86 -7.48
CA TRP A 136 27.36 -6.59 -6.78
C TRP A 136 26.31 -6.68 -5.68
N TYR A 137 25.17 -7.29 -6.02
CA TYR A 137 24.07 -7.47 -5.07
C TYR A 137 24.46 -8.36 -3.88
N SER A 138 25.27 -9.40 -4.09
CA SER A 138 25.73 -10.27 -2.99
C SER A 138 26.74 -9.57 -2.08
N CYS A 139 27.61 -8.72 -2.62
CA CYS A 139 28.63 -8.01 -1.85
C CYS A 139 28.09 -6.80 -1.07
N HIS A 140 27.03 -6.14 -1.55
CA HIS A 140 26.56 -4.88 -0.99
C HIS A 140 25.27 -5.00 -0.15
N ARG A 141 24.60 -6.15 -0.17
CA ARG A 141 23.32 -6.35 0.54
C ARG A 141 23.54 -6.71 2.01
N LEU A 142 23.60 -5.69 2.87
CA LEU A 142 23.46 -5.88 4.33
C LEU A 142 21.99 -6.17 4.70
N ILE A 143 21.78 -7.00 5.73
CA ILE A 143 20.45 -7.40 6.22
C ILE A 143 19.58 -6.20 6.64
N HIS A 144 20.18 -5.13 7.15
CA HIS A 144 19.46 -3.96 7.68
C HIS A 144 19.09 -2.91 6.61
N THR A 145 19.58 -3.02 5.36
CA THR A 145 19.34 -2.00 4.33
C THR A 145 17.85 -1.85 4.00
N SER A 146 17.11 -2.96 3.94
CA SER A 146 15.67 -2.95 3.65
C SER A 146 14.86 -2.12 4.65
N ALA A 147 15.15 -2.24 5.95
CA ALA A 147 14.47 -1.48 7.00
C ALA A 147 14.81 0.01 6.93
N VAL A 148 16.09 0.34 6.68
CA VAL A 148 16.53 1.73 6.52
C VAL A 148 15.88 2.38 5.29
N ILE A 149 15.86 1.68 4.15
CA ILE A 149 15.19 2.15 2.93
C ILE A 149 13.70 2.35 3.22
N CYS A 150 13.04 1.41 3.89
CA CYS A 150 11.64 1.56 4.28
C CYS A 150 11.41 2.82 5.12
N ALA A 151 12.24 3.06 6.14
CA ALA A 151 12.13 4.23 7.02
C ALA A 151 12.34 5.54 6.25
N ILE A 152 13.32 5.59 5.34
CA ILE A 152 13.57 6.76 4.48
C ILE A 152 12.36 7.01 3.57
N LEU A 153 11.80 5.97 2.95
CA LEU A 153 10.63 6.10 2.08
C LEU A 153 9.40 6.58 2.84
N TRP A 154 9.17 6.11 4.08
CA TRP A 154 8.14 6.63 4.97
C TRP A 154 8.35 8.10 5.29
N ALA A 155 9.55 8.48 5.74
CA ALA A 155 9.88 9.86 6.12
C ALA A 155 9.73 10.82 4.94
N LEU A 156 10.23 10.43 3.75
CA LEU A 156 10.11 11.22 2.54
C LEU A 156 8.64 11.37 2.12
N SER A 157 7.86 10.29 2.19
CA SER A 157 6.44 10.33 1.83
C SER A 157 5.64 11.21 2.77
N LEU A 158 5.92 11.13 4.08
CA LEU A 158 5.29 11.96 5.09
C LEU A 158 5.64 13.44 4.89
N LEU A 159 6.92 13.74 4.64
CA LEU A 159 7.38 15.10 4.39
C LEU A 159 6.68 15.72 3.18
N LEU A 160 6.66 15.01 2.04
CA LEU A 160 5.98 15.49 0.83
C LEU A 160 4.48 15.70 1.06
N SER A 161 3.83 14.80 1.80
CA SER A 161 2.39 14.89 2.09
C SER A 161 2.04 16.07 3.02
N ILE A 162 2.90 16.35 4.01
CA ILE A 162 2.72 17.50 4.91
C ILE A 162 2.92 18.81 4.15
N LEU A 163 3.96 18.90 3.31
CA LEU A 163 4.24 20.10 2.52
C LEU A 163 3.09 20.40 1.56
N ASP A 164 2.58 19.38 0.85
CA ASP A 164 1.44 19.53 -0.04
C ASP A 164 0.19 20.06 0.70
N LEU A 165 -0.21 19.45 1.83
CA LEU A 165 -1.36 19.95 2.59
C LEU A 165 -1.12 21.37 3.14
N TYR A 166 0.07 21.64 3.68
CA TYR A 166 0.37 22.94 4.28
C TYR A 166 0.25 24.08 3.26
N TYR A 167 0.86 23.92 2.08
CA TYR A 167 0.86 24.95 1.05
C TYR A 167 -0.45 25.02 0.27
N CYS A 168 -1.10 23.88 0.01
CA CYS A 168 -2.34 23.84 -0.77
C CYS A 168 -3.61 24.11 0.05
N PHE A 169 -3.63 23.77 1.35
CA PHE A 169 -4.83 23.93 2.18
C PHE A 169 -4.72 25.07 3.19
N PHE A 170 -3.59 25.23 3.90
CA PHE A 170 -3.47 26.23 4.97
C PHE A 170 -3.06 27.62 4.46
N LEU A 171 -2.19 27.69 3.45
CA LEU A 171 -1.72 28.96 2.87
C LEU A 171 -2.49 29.41 1.62
N SER A 172 -3.68 28.84 1.36
CA SER A 172 -4.52 29.12 0.19
C SER A 172 -5.20 30.50 0.24
N MET A 173 -4.42 31.58 0.38
CA MET A 173 -4.93 32.95 0.35
C MET A 173 -4.57 33.72 -0.92
N ASN A 174 -3.83 33.13 -1.86
CA ASN A 174 -3.62 33.60 -3.24
C ASN A 174 -2.94 32.47 -4.02
N PHE A 175 -3.13 32.39 -5.35
CA PHE A 175 -2.50 31.41 -6.25
C PHE A 175 -1.06 31.09 -5.83
N ASN A 176 -0.91 30.03 -5.05
CA ASN A 176 0.29 29.82 -4.28
C ASN A 176 1.22 28.97 -5.13
N TYR A 177 2.20 29.61 -5.78
CA TYR A 177 3.23 28.95 -6.58
C TYR A 177 3.88 27.76 -5.84
N TRP A 178 3.97 27.82 -4.50
CA TRP A 178 4.45 26.71 -3.67
C TRP A 178 3.56 25.47 -3.74
N CYS A 179 2.23 25.60 -3.67
CA CYS A 179 1.32 24.46 -3.78
C CYS A 179 1.52 23.76 -5.14
N GLN A 180 1.51 24.53 -6.23
CA GLN A 180 1.76 24.00 -7.56
C GLN A 180 3.14 23.35 -7.69
N THR A 181 4.16 23.91 -7.06
CA THR A 181 5.52 23.35 -7.03
C THR A 181 5.55 22.00 -6.32
N PHE A 182 4.97 21.88 -5.13
CA PHE A 182 4.96 20.61 -4.38
C PHE A 182 4.11 19.55 -5.06
N SER A 183 2.96 19.92 -5.61
CA SER A 183 2.17 18.98 -6.42
C SER A 183 2.95 18.49 -7.66
N PHE A 184 3.74 19.37 -8.31
CA PHE A 184 4.63 18.96 -9.39
C PHE A 184 5.75 18.03 -8.92
N ILE A 185 6.35 18.29 -7.75
CA ILE A 185 7.37 17.42 -7.15
C ILE A 185 6.79 16.03 -6.87
N ILE A 186 5.60 15.96 -6.26
CA ILE A 186 4.91 14.69 -5.99
C ILE A 186 4.62 13.96 -7.30
N ALA A 187 4.12 14.65 -8.33
CA ALA A 187 3.84 14.05 -9.62
C ALA A 187 5.10 13.53 -10.31
N ALA A 188 6.19 14.32 -10.31
CA ALA A 188 7.47 13.89 -10.84
C ALA A 188 8.00 12.66 -10.10
N TRP A 189 7.87 12.64 -8.76
CA TRP A 189 8.23 11.48 -7.95
C TRP A 189 7.39 10.25 -8.31
N LEU A 190 6.06 10.38 -8.43
CA LEU A 190 5.16 9.31 -8.88
C LEU A 190 5.53 8.78 -10.26
N ILE A 191 5.86 9.67 -11.21
CA ILE A 191 6.31 9.29 -12.56
C ILE A 191 7.61 8.51 -12.48
N ILE A 192 8.60 8.99 -11.72
CA ILE A 192 9.89 8.29 -11.55
C ILE A 192 9.65 6.90 -10.95
N LEU A 193 8.86 6.79 -9.88
CA LEU A 193 8.53 5.51 -9.25
C LEU A 193 7.84 4.56 -10.23
N PHE A 194 6.92 5.08 -11.04
CA PHE A 194 6.21 4.32 -12.06
C PHE A 194 7.15 3.81 -13.16
N MET A 195 8.05 4.67 -13.65
CA MET A 195 9.04 4.30 -14.65
C MET A 195 9.96 3.20 -14.11
N VAL A 196 10.47 3.38 -12.88
CA VAL A 196 11.31 2.36 -12.22
C VAL A 196 10.54 1.05 -12.05
N LEU A 197 9.29 1.09 -11.58
CA LEU A 197 8.46 -0.09 -11.40
C LEU A 197 8.22 -0.83 -12.72
N SER A 198 7.86 -0.11 -13.77
CA SER A 198 7.53 -0.67 -15.08
C SER A 198 8.76 -1.21 -15.80
N ILE A 199 9.84 -0.43 -15.86
CA ILE A 199 11.09 -0.83 -16.51
C ILE A 199 11.69 -2.04 -15.79
N SER A 200 11.79 -2.01 -14.46
CA SER A 200 12.36 -3.13 -13.70
C SER A 200 11.57 -4.43 -13.87
N SER A 201 10.23 -4.34 -13.83
CA SER A 201 9.35 -5.50 -14.02
C SER A 201 9.39 -6.03 -15.46
N LEU A 202 9.44 -5.14 -16.46
CA LEU A 202 9.56 -5.52 -17.87
C LEU A 202 10.91 -6.15 -18.17
N THR A 203 12.02 -5.58 -17.70
CA THR A 203 13.36 -6.17 -17.84
C THR A 203 13.41 -7.56 -17.21
N LEU A 204 12.80 -7.71 -16.03
CA LEU A 204 12.72 -9.00 -15.35
C LEU A 204 11.90 -10.02 -16.15
N LEU A 205 10.75 -9.61 -16.70
CA LEU A 205 9.92 -10.45 -17.56
C LEU A 205 10.65 -10.87 -18.84
N VAL A 206 11.26 -9.92 -19.56
CA VAL A 206 12.01 -10.17 -20.79
C VAL A 206 13.17 -11.11 -20.52
N ARG A 207 13.88 -10.96 -19.41
CA ARG A 207 15.00 -11.84 -19.07
C ARG A 207 14.57 -13.25 -18.70
N ILE A 208 13.37 -13.41 -18.13
CA ILE A 208 12.83 -14.74 -17.83
C ILE A 208 12.30 -15.43 -19.10
N LEU A 209 11.65 -14.70 -20.00
CA LEU A 209 11.05 -15.26 -21.23
C LEU A 209 12.06 -15.45 -22.36
N CYS A 210 12.97 -14.49 -22.56
CA CYS A 210 13.87 -14.40 -23.71
C CYS A 210 15.35 -14.58 -23.33
N GLY A 211 15.66 -14.82 -22.06
CA GLY A 211 17.05 -14.94 -21.59
C GLY A 211 17.73 -16.24 -22.03
N SER A 212 18.98 -16.14 -22.49
CA SER A 212 19.83 -17.29 -22.84
C SER A 212 20.06 -18.25 -21.66
N ARG A 213 20.13 -17.73 -20.42
CA ARG A 213 20.00 -18.52 -19.19
C ARG A 213 18.52 -18.57 -18.78
N ARG A 214 17.91 -19.75 -18.86
CA ARG A 214 16.54 -20.01 -18.38
C ARG A 214 16.47 -19.84 -16.86
N VAL A 215 16.11 -18.64 -16.40
CA VAL A 215 15.73 -18.42 -15.00
C VAL A 215 14.32 -18.97 -14.82
N PRO A 216 14.08 -19.88 -13.87
CA PRO A 216 12.73 -20.41 -13.67
C PRO A 216 11.76 -19.29 -13.27
N LEU A 217 10.55 -19.32 -13.81
CA LEU A 217 9.43 -18.50 -13.33
C LEU A 217 9.08 -18.90 -11.89
N THR A 218 9.66 -18.18 -10.92
CA THR A 218 9.40 -18.35 -9.49
C THR A 218 8.03 -17.79 -9.12
N ARG A 219 7.49 -18.27 -8.00
CA ARG A 219 6.20 -17.79 -7.45
C ARG A 219 6.26 -16.30 -7.12
N LEU A 220 7.42 -15.86 -6.65
CA LEU A 220 7.69 -14.48 -6.31
C LEU A 220 7.63 -13.55 -7.53
N TYR A 221 8.18 -13.95 -8.68
CA TYR A 221 8.10 -13.13 -9.89
C TYR A 221 6.68 -13.05 -10.46
N VAL A 222 5.92 -14.15 -10.41
CA VAL A 222 4.50 -14.13 -10.78
C VAL A 222 3.71 -13.20 -9.86
N THR A 223 3.98 -13.26 -8.55
CA THR A 223 3.35 -12.38 -7.55
C THR A 223 3.63 -10.91 -7.84
N ILE A 224 4.90 -10.55 -8.08
CA ILE A 224 5.28 -9.17 -8.41
C ILE A 224 4.60 -8.72 -9.72
N GLY A 225 4.64 -9.55 -10.76
CA GLY A 225 4.01 -9.24 -12.04
C GLY A 225 2.50 -9.00 -11.92
N LEU A 226 1.78 -9.83 -11.15
CA LEU A 226 0.36 -9.63 -10.88
C LEU A 226 0.08 -8.34 -10.09
N ILE A 227 0.92 -8.01 -9.09
CA ILE A 227 0.78 -6.76 -8.32
C ILE A 227 1.03 -5.54 -9.22
N VAL A 228 2.04 -5.59 -10.10
CA VAL A 228 2.32 -4.51 -11.07
C VAL A 228 1.17 -4.37 -12.05
N LEU A 229 0.58 -5.48 -12.52
CA LEU A 229 -0.58 -5.45 -13.41
C LEU A 229 -1.78 -4.79 -12.72
N VAL A 230 -2.09 -5.17 -11.48
CA VAL A 230 -3.15 -4.51 -10.71
C VAL A 230 -2.84 -3.03 -10.50
N PHE A 231 -1.59 -2.67 -10.22
CA PHE A 231 -1.20 -1.27 -10.10
C PHE A 231 -1.40 -0.51 -11.42
N LEU A 232 -1.07 -1.09 -12.57
CA LEU A 232 -1.27 -0.46 -13.88
C LEU A 232 -2.75 -0.21 -14.18
N ILE A 233 -3.62 -1.17 -13.81
CA ILE A 233 -5.06 -1.07 -14.07
C ILE A 233 -5.75 -0.16 -13.04
N CYS A 234 -5.32 -0.23 -11.77
CA CYS A 234 -6.07 0.34 -10.65
C CYS A 234 -5.35 1.49 -9.92
N GLY A 235 -4.03 1.49 -9.84
CA GLY A 235 -3.24 2.56 -9.22
C GLY A 235 -2.86 3.68 -10.20
N LEU A 236 -2.50 3.36 -11.43
CA LEU A 236 -2.03 4.35 -12.40
C LEU A 236 -3.14 5.36 -12.77
N PRO A 237 -4.40 4.96 -13.04
CA PRO A 237 -5.45 5.92 -13.40
C PRO A 237 -5.69 6.95 -12.29
N ILE A 238 -5.66 6.55 -11.02
CA ILE A 238 -5.80 7.52 -9.92
C ILE A 238 -4.61 8.47 -9.85
N SER A 239 -3.37 8.00 -9.97
CA SER A 239 -2.20 8.88 -9.97
C SER A 239 -2.29 9.96 -11.06
N ILE A 240 -2.77 9.58 -12.25
CA ILE A 240 -2.94 10.49 -13.38
C ILE A 240 -4.11 11.44 -13.16
N LEU A 241 -5.26 10.93 -12.72
CA LEU A 241 -6.47 11.73 -12.51
C LEU A 241 -6.32 12.72 -11.35
N SER A 242 -5.70 12.32 -10.24
CA SER A 242 -5.40 13.22 -9.12
C SER A 242 -4.46 14.35 -9.55
N PHE A 243 -3.46 14.06 -10.39
CA PHE A 243 -2.58 15.09 -10.94
C PHE A 243 -3.31 16.03 -11.92
N LEU A 244 -4.10 15.47 -12.84
CA LEU A 244 -4.87 16.25 -13.81
C LEU A 244 -5.91 17.14 -13.13
N SER A 245 -6.53 16.67 -12.05
CA SER A 245 -7.52 17.41 -11.26
C SER A 245 -6.95 18.66 -10.59
N LEU A 246 -5.65 18.67 -10.27
CA LEU A 246 -4.98 19.85 -9.71
C LEU A 246 -4.66 20.90 -10.78
N TRP A 247 -4.67 20.52 -12.05
CA TRP A 247 -4.25 21.38 -13.16
C TRP A 247 -5.41 21.90 -14.00
N ILE A 248 -6.47 21.10 -14.16
CA ILE A 248 -7.64 21.45 -14.97
C ILE A 248 -8.73 22.04 -14.07
N HIS A 249 -8.82 23.36 -14.03
CA HIS A 249 -9.78 24.11 -13.19
C HIS A 249 -11.23 24.10 -13.72
N ASN A 250 -11.52 23.50 -14.89
CA ASN A 250 -12.62 23.99 -15.72
C ASN A 250 -13.75 23.01 -16.11
N ASN A 251 -13.95 21.84 -15.46
CA ASN A 251 -15.16 21.03 -15.72
C ASN A 251 -15.55 20.13 -14.52
N ASP A 252 -16.44 20.61 -13.65
CA ASP A 252 -16.78 19.97 -12.37
C ASP A 252 -17.41 18.57 -12.49
N VAL A 253 -18.23 18.31 -13.51
CA VAL A 253 -19.03 17.06 -13.57
C VAL A 253 -18.19 15.84 -13.97
N ILE A 254 -17.38 15.96 -15.02
CA ILE A 254 -16.51 14.87 -15.50
C ILE A 254 -15.41 14.60 -14.45
N LEU A 255 -14.93 15.66 -13.80
CA LEU A 255 -13.89 15.57 -12.78
C LEU A 255 -14.39 14.83 -11.54
N HIS A 256 -15.60 15.13 -11.05
CA HIS A 256 -16.19 14.43 -9.91
C HIS A 256 -16.45 12.95 -10.18
N PHE A 257 -16.97 12.59 -11.35
CA PHE A 257 -17.16 11.17 -11.72
C PHE A 257 -15.82 10.42 -11.81
N SER A 258 -14.82 11.08 -12.38
CA SER A 258 -13.47 10.54 -12.51
C SER A 258 -12.79 10.34 -11.15
N GLU A 259 -12.97 11.27 -10.21
CA GLU A 259 -12.44 11.19 -8.84
C GLU A 259 -13.06 10.03 -8.05
N ARG A 260 -14.38 9.85 -8.16
CA ARG A 260 -15.10 8.74 -7.49
C ARG A 260 -14.64 7.38 -7.98
N THR A 261 -14.54 7.25 -9.30
CA THR A 261 -14.01 6.05 -9.95
C THR A 261 -12.57 5.79 -9.50
N ALA A 262 -11.72 6.82 -9.52
CA ALA A 262 -10.32 6.72 -9.10
C ALA A 262 -10.17 6.21 -7.64
N LEU A 263 -11.00 6.71 -6.72
CA LEU A 263 -11.00 6.25 -5.32
C LEU A 263 -11.33 4.75 -5.22
N PHE A 264 -12.36 4.28 -5.93
CA PHE A 264 -12.69 2.86 -5.95
C PHE A 264 -11.54 2.00 -6.50
N LEU A 265 -10.92 2.41 -7.61
CA LEU A 265 -9.77 1.69 -8.16
C LEU A 265 -8.57 1.69 -7.18
N SER A 266 -8.30 2.77 -6.45
CA SER A 266 -7.24 2.77 -5.43
C SER A 266 -7.51 1.80 -4.28
N CYS A 267 -8.78 1.66 -3.88
CA CYS A 267 -9.20 0.68 -2.89
C CYS A 267 -8.93 -0.75 -3.39
N ILE A 268 -9.23 -1.04 -4.66
CA ILE A 268 -8.91 -2.34 -5.28
C ILE A 268 -7.39 -2.57 -5.29
N ASN A 269 -6.60 -1.56 -5.65
CA ASN A 269 -5.14 -1.66 -5.72
C ASN A 269 -4.51 -2.09 -4.38
N SER A 270 -4.95 -1.52 -3.26
CA SER A 270 -4.47 -1.90 -1.92
C SER A 270 -5.07 -3.22 -1.41
N SER A 271 -6.31 -3.55 -1.81
CA SER A 271 -7.02 -4.74 -1.33
C SER A 271 -6.64 -6.02 -2.09
N ALA A 272 -6.16 -5.92 -3.33
CA ALA A 272 -5.85 -7.06 -4.17
C ALA A 272 -4.57 -7.82 -3.75
N LYS A 273 -3.59 -7.15 -3.12
CA LYS A 273 -2.28 -7.75 -2.84
C LYS A 273 -2.36 -9.00 -1.94
N PRO A 274 -3.09 -9.00 -0.80
CA PRO A 274 -3.30 -10.21 0.00
C PRO A 274 -3.95 -11.36 -0.78
N ILE A 275 -4.92 -11.04 -1.65
CA ILE A 275 -5.60 -12.02 -2.50
C ILE A 275 -4.60 -12.66 -3.47
N ILE A 276 -3.74 -11.84 -4.10
CA ILE A 276 -2.67 -12.32 -4.98
C ILE A 276 -1.70 -13.23 -4.23
N TYR A 277 -1.28 -12.87 -3.02
CA TYR A 277 -0.38 -13.71 -2.21
C TYR A 277 -0.97 -15.11 -1.95
N ILE A 278 -2.26 -15.16 -1.60
CA ILE A 278 -2.98 -16.41 -1.35
C ILE A 278 -3.13 -17.23 -2.64
N PHE A 279 -3.53 -16.58 -3.73
CA PHE A 279 -3.74 -17.23 -5.02
C PHE A 279 -2.45 -17.86 -5.55
N VAL A 280 -1.35 -17.10 -5.60
CA VAL A 280 -0.06 -17.58 -6.12
C VAL A 280 0.54 -18.64 -5.21
N GLY A 281 0.38 -18.52 -3.88
CA GLY A 281 0.81 -19.54 -2.94
C GLY A 281 0.07 -20.88 -3.12
N SER A 282 -1.17 -20.85 -3.63
CA SER A 282 -2.07 -22.01 -3.75
C SER A 282 -2.04 -22.72 -5.12
N CYS A 283 -1.78 -22.00 -6.23
CA CYS A 283 -2.03 -22.46 -7.61
C CYS A 283 -1.20 -23.64 -8.17
N ARG A 284 -0.13 -24.11 -7.54
CA ARG A 284 0.64 -25.28 -8.04
C ARG A 284 0.46 -26.55 -7.21
N ARG A 285 -0.62 -26.61 -6.44
CA ARG A 285 -0.98 -27.78 -5.65
C ARG A 285 -1.98 -28.61 -6.44
N GLY A 286 -1.48 -29.49 -7.31
CA GLY A 286 -2.32 -30.39 -8.10
C GLY A 286 -3.37 -31.09 -7.24
N GLN A 287 -4.64 -30.94 -7.64
CA GLN A 287 -5.84 -31.78 -7.47
C GLN A 287 -6.19 -32.50 -6.14
N ASN A 288 -5.29 -32.65 -5.16
CA ASN A 288 -5.47 -33.61 -4.07
C ASN A 288 -5.63 -32.99 -2.67
N LEU A 289 -5.90 -31.67 -2.55
CA LEU A 289 -5.91 -30.97 -1.26
C LEU A 289 -7.18 -30.17 -0.93
N TRP A 290 -8.36 -30.72 -1.22
CA TRP A 290 -9.55 -30.35 -0.43
C TRP A 290 -9.61 -31.07 0.92
N ARG A 291 -8.60 -31.90 1.25
CA ARG A 291 -8.58 -32.77 2.44
C ARG A 291 -7.77 -32.28 3.64
N GLN A 292 -6.91 -31.26 3.50
CA GLN A 292 -6.11 -30.74 4.62
C GLN A 292 -5.88 -29.23 4.44
N GLN A 293 -6.47 -28.39 5.29
CA GLN A 293 -6.24 -26.95 5.25
C GLN A 293 -4.78 -26.62 5.60
N PRO A 294 -3.97 -26.08 4.68
CA PRO A 294 -2.63 -25.62 5.03
C PRO A 294 -2.74 -24.33 5.84
N SER A 295 -1.95 -24.22 6.91
CA SER A 295 -1.85 -22.95 7.64
C SER A 295 -1.47 -21.83 6.68
N LEU A 296 -2.20 -20.70 6.73
CA LEU A 296 -1.98 -19.53 5.86
C LEU A 296 -0.51 -19.05 5.84
N LYS A 297 0.20 -19.24 6.96
CA LYS A 297 1.65 -19.07 7.08
C LYS A 297 2.43 -19.78 5.95
N LEU A 298 2.14 -21.06 5.69
CA LEU A 298 2.83 -21.87 4.68
C LEU A 298 2.57 -21.36 3.25
N VAL A 299 1.36 -20.87 2.99
CA VAL A 299 0.99 -20.31 1.67
C VAL A 299 1.81 -19.05 1.39
N LEU A 300 1.91 -18.19 2.39
CA LEU A 300 2.62 -16.92 2.31
C LEU A 300 4.15 -17.12 2.29
N GLU A 301 4.69 -18.04 3.08
CA GLU A 301 6.11 -18.44 3.00
C GLU A 301 6.46 -18.92 1.59
N LYS A 302 5.61 -19.75 0.99
CA LYS A 302 5.82 -20.25 -0.38
C LYS A 302 5.68 -19.19 -1.46
N ALA A 303 4.88 -18.14 -1.24
CA ALA A 303 4.84 -17.01 -2.17
C ALA A 303 6.18 -16.26 -2.22
N PHE A 304 6.99 -16.35 -1.15
CA PHE A 304 8.23 -15.58 -0.98
C PHE A 304 9.52 -16.43 -0.96
N GLN A 305 9.44 -17.76 -0.95
CA GLN A 305 10.56 -18.66 -0.59
C GLN A 305 11.67 -18.88 -1.62
N ASP A 306 11.67 -18.23 -2.78
CA ASP A 306 12.70 -18.48 -3.80
C ASP A 306 13.93 -17.54 -3.67
N ILE A 307 14.39 -17.30 -2.44
CA ILE A 307 15.72 -16.73 -2.19
C ILE A 307 16.65 -17.90 -1.87
N PRO A 308 17.69 -18.20 -2.67
CA PRO A 308 18.73 -19.09 -2.21
C PRO A 308 19.39 -18.41 -1.02
N GLU A 309 19.08 -18.87 0.19
CA GLU A 309 19.90 -18.58 1.35
C GLU A 309 21.29 -19.12 1.03
N VAL A 310 22.26 -18.21 0.89
CA VAL A 310 23.66 -18.57 0.92
C VAL A 310 23.86 -19.30 2.23
N LYS A 311 23.99 -20.63 2.17
CA LYS A 311 24.43 -21.44 3.30
C LYS A 311 25.69 -20.76 3.85
N LYS A 312 25.64 -20.32 5.10
CA LYS A 312 26.85 -20.00 5.86
C LYS A 312 27.67 -21.29 5.91
N SER A 313 28.63 -21.41 4.99
CA SER A 313 29.71 -22.38 5.10
C SER A 313 30.64 -21.86 6.18
N GLY A 314 30.66 -22.52 7.32
CA GLY A 314 31.61 -22.20 8.37
C GLY A 314 31.11 -22.67 9.73
N GLU A 315 31.27 -23.96 10.00
CA GLU A 315 31.70 -24.46 11.32
C GLU A 315 31.82 -26.00 11.26
N SER A 316 33.03 -26.47 10.97
CA SER A 316 33.54 -27.74 11.48
C SER A 316 35.07 -27.68 11.47
N LEU A 317 35.65 -27.05 12.50
CA LEU A 317 37.03 -27.30 12.88
C LEU A 317 37.06 -28.62 13.68
N PRO A 318 37.96 -29.58 13.36
CA PRO A 318 38.19 -30.71 14.24
C PRO A 318 39.02 -30.25 15.43
N GLN A 319 38.53 -30.58 16.62
CA GLN A 319 39.16 -30.35 17.91
C GLN A 319 40.35 -31.31 18.05
N GLU A 320 41.55 -30.78 18.25
CA GLU A 320 42.68 -31.56 18.76
C GLU A 320 42.33 -32.14 20.14
N THR A 321 42.69 -33.40 20.38
CA THR A 321 42.86 -33.93 21.73
C THR A 321 44.14 -34.76 21.76
N THR A 322 45.04 -34.34 22.62
CA THR A 322 46.37 -34.90 22.88
C THR A 322 46.28 -36.05 23.88
N GLU A 323 47.16 -37.04 23.68
CA GLU A 323 47.89 -37.86 24.66
C GLU A 323 47.84 -39.40 24.49
N SER A 324 49.08 -39.92 24.48
CA SER A 324 49.72 -41.23 24.20
C SER A 324 49.58 -42.27 25.35
N PRO A 325 50.34 -43.41 25.44
CA PRO A 325 51.32 -44.06 24.54
C PRO A 325 51.16 -45.60 24.42
N VAL A 326 51.69 -46.24 23.36
CA VAL A 326 52.15 -47.65 23.42
C VAL A 326 53.32 -47.85 22.44
N VAL A 327 54.46 -48.33 22.96
CA VAL A 327 55.50 -49.04 22.19
C VAL A 327 56.05 -50.14 23.11
N PRO A 328 56.51 -51.28 22.59
CA PRO A 328 55.89 -52.19 21.62
C PRO A 328 55.24 -53.41 22.30
#